data_AF-A0A158KYY0-F1
#
_entry.id   AF-A0A158KYY0-F1
#
_cell.length_a   1.000
_cell.length_b   1.000
_cell.length_c   1.000
_cell.angle_alpha   90.00
_cell.angle_beta   90.00
_cell.angle_gamma   90.00
#
_symmetry.space_group_name_H-M   'P 1'
#
loop_
_entity.id
_entity.type
_entity.pdbx_description
1 polymer ?
#
loop_
_entity_poly.entity_id
_entity_poly.type
_entity_poly.pdbx_seq_one_letter_code
_entity_poly.pdbx_strand_id
1 'polypeptide(L)'
;MNQLNRHPGRYPDHLYAEVTALVQQTEYLIGPDPFEQEVLQTVSKLTEEGSLKMALFRLHEIIDARLERRTPGSSNMQQQSH
;
A
#
# COMPACT_ATOMS: atom_id res chain seq x y z
N MET A 1 0.54 -21.85 0.26
CA MET A 1 0.17 -21.59 -1.16
C MET A 1 -1.12 -20.79 -1.16
N ASN A 2 -1.01 -19.47 -1.37
CA ASN A 2 -2.08 -18.50 -1.12
C ASN A 2 -3.15 -18.57 -2.24
N GLN A 3 -4.40 -18.90 -1.90
CA GLN A 3 -5.50 -19.14 -2.85
C GLN A 3 -5.82 -17.89 -3.70
N LEU A 4 -5.44 -16.71 -3.23
CA LEU A 4 -5.55 -15.44 -3.96
C LEU A 4 -4.70 -15.37 -5.24
N ASN A 5 -3.58 -16.12 -5.32
CA ASN A 5 -2.70 -16.08 -6.49
C ASN A 5 -3.19 -16.93 -7.68
N ARG A 6 -4.36 -17.58 -7.57
CA ARG A 6 -4.85 -18.55 -8.56
C ARG A 6 -6.06 -18.10 -9.38
N HIS A 7 -6.44 -16.82 -9.38
CA HIS A 7 -7.55 -16.37 -10.22
C HIS A 7 -7.04 -15.86 -11.59
N PRO A 8 -7.27 -16.62 -12.68
CA PRO A 8 -6.93 -16.19 -14.04
C PRO A 8 -8.08 -15.33 -14.64
N GLY A 9 -8.85 -14.63 -13.81
CA GLY A 9 -10.05 -13.91 -14.20
C GLY A 9 -10.23 -12.63 -13.38
N ARG A 10 -11.26 -11.85 -13.73
CA ARG A 10 -11.60 -10.62 -13.01
C ARG A 10 -11.82 -10.94 -11.54
N TYR A 11 -11.27 -10.11 -10.65
CA TYR A 11 -11.56 -10.24 -9.23
C TYR A 11 -13.06 -10.01 -8.98
N PRO A 12 -13.62 -10.50 -7.86
CA PRO A 12 -14.97 -10.13 -7.46
C PRO A 12 -15.12 -8.60 -7.31
N ASP A 13 -16.25 -8.05 -7.75
CA ASP A 13 -16.52 -6.59 -7.76
C ASP A 13 -16.37 -5.94 -6.37
N HIS A 14 -16.69 -6.68 -5.30
CA HIS A 14 -16.52 -6.19 -3.92
C HIS A 14 -15.06 -5.87 -3.59
N LEU A 15 -14.09 -6.60 -4.14
CA LEU A 15 -12.67 -6.33 -3.90
C LEU A 15 -12.21 -5.02 -4.55
N TYR A 16 -12.80 -4.64 -5.69
CA TYR A 16 -12.52 -3.34 -6.29
C TYR A 16 -13.03 -2.20 -5.40
N ALA A 17 -14.24 -2.33 -4.86
CA ALA A 17 -14.81 -1.35 -3.93
C ALA A 17 -13.98 -1.22 -2.63
N GLU A 18 -13.52 -2.35 -2.09
CA GLU A 18 -12.64 -2.35 -0.90
C GLU A 18 -11.31 -1.65 -1.17
N VAL A 19 -10.66 -1.92 -2.31
CA VAL A 19 -9.41 -1.25 -2.68
C VAL A 19 -9.62 0.25 -2.86
N THR A 20 -10.70 0.67 -3.52
CA THR A 20 -11.04 2.09 -3.66
C THR A 20 -11.25 2.76 -2.30
N ALA A 21 -11.99 2.12 -1.39
CA ALA A 21 -12.20 2.64 -0.05
C ALA A 21 -10.87 2.75 0.73
N LEU A 22 -9.97 1.77 0.58
CA LEU A 22 -8.66 1.78 1.22
C LEU A 22 -7.76 2.90 0.68
N VAL A 23 -7.80 3.18 -0.64
CA VAL A 23 -7.07 4.32 -1.23
C VAL A 23 -7.57 5.63 -0.63
N GLN A 24 -8.88 5.86 -0.60
CA GLN A 24 -9.47 7.07 -0.03
C GLN A 24 -9.14 7.24 1.46
N GLN A 25 -9.20 6.14 2.23
CA GLN A 25 -8.82 6.14 3.63
C GLN A 25 -7.34 6.47 3.81
N THR A 26 -6.48 5.94 2.94
CA THR A 26 -5.04 6.22 2.96
C THR A 26 -4.78 7.70 2.68
N GLU A 27 -5.35 8.26 1.61
CA GLU A 27 -5.25 9.69 1.27
C GLU A 27 -5.65 10.58 2.45
N TYR A 28 -6.78 10.28 3.09
CA TYR A 28 -7.28 11.05 4.22
C TYR A 28 -6.36 10.96 5.45
N LEU A 29 -5.85 9.77 5.78
CA LEU A 29 -5.09 9.54 7.02
C LEU A 29 -3.64 10.04 6.94
N ILE A 30 -2.99 9.93 5.78
CA ILE A 30 -1.54 10.19 5.70
C ILE A 30 -1.21 11.60 5.20
N GLY A 31 -2.16 12.30 4.56
CA GLY A 31 -1.88 13.57 3.88
C GLY A 31 -0.71 13.40 2.91
N PRO A 32 -0.90 12.68 1.80
CA PRO A 32 0.19 12.26 0.93
C PRO A 32 0.95 13.47 0.38
N ASP A 33 2.27 13.32 0.27
CA ASP A 33 3.08 14.31 -0.45
C ASP A 33 2.81 14.21 -1.98
N PRO A 34 3.27 15.18 -2.80
CA PRO A 34 2.99 15.17 -4.23
C PRO A 34 3.42 13.88 -4.95
N PHE A 35 4.51 13.24 -4.50
CA PHE A 35 4.98 11.99 -5.08
C PHE A 35 4.08 10.83 -4.67
N GLU A 36 3.73 10.73 -3.38
CA GLU A 36 2.80 9.72 -2.88
C GLU A 36 1.41 9.86 -3.52
N GLN A 37 0.95 11.09 -3.80
CA GLN A 37 -0.29 11.36 -4.50
C GLN A 37 -0.28 10.81 -5.93
N GLU A 38 0.83 10.92 -6.67
CA GLU A 38 0.97 10.32 -8.00
C GLU A 38 0.90 8.79 -7.95
N VAL A 39 1.48 8.18 -6.92
CA VAL A 39 1.38 6.73 -6.72
C VAL A 39 -0.06 6.33 -6.40
N LEU A 40 -0.78 7.06 -5.55
CA LEU A 40 -2.19 6.80 -5.24
C LEU A 40 -3.10 6.94 -6.48
N GLN A 41 -2.85 7.93 -7.34
CA GLN A 41 -3.53 8.03 -8.63
C GLN A 41 -3.26 6.83 -9.54
N THR A 42 -2.03 6.31 -9.50
CA THR A 42 -1.66 5.09 -10.25
C THR A 42 -2.39 3.86 -9.69
N VAL A 43 -2.51 3.75 -8.37
CA VAL A 43 -3.28 2.67 -7.70
C VAL A 43 -4.75 2.70 -8.13
N SER A 44 -5.36 3.88 -8.19
CA SER A 44 -6.75 4.04 -8.66
C SER A 44 -6.92 3.57 -10.11
N LYS A 45 -6.03 4.00 -11.03
CA LYS A 45 -6.07 3.54 -12.43
C LYS A 45 -5.90 2.03 -12.56
N LEU A 46 -4.95 1.45 -11.83
CA LEU A 46 -4.73 -0.01 -11.82
C LEU A 46 -5.95 -0.76 -11.29
N THR A 47 -6.69 -0.18 -10.35
CA THR A 47 -7.93 -0.74 -9.83
C THR A 47 -9.02 -0.73 -10.90
N GLU A 48 -9.21 0.40 -11.59
CA GLU A 48 -10.16 0.54 -12.69
C GLU A 48 -9.86 -0.41 -13.86
N GLU A 49 -8.58 -0.61 -14.19
CA GLU A 49 -8.10 -1.47 -15.27
C GLU A 49 -8.15 -2.97 -14.94
N GLY A 50 -8.53 -3.35 -13.73
CA GLY A 50 -8.60 -4.77 -13.34
C GLY A 50 -7.32 -5.33 -12.71
N SER A 51 -6.24 -4.56 -12.65
CA SER A 51 -4.91 -4.93 -12.17
C SER A 51 -4.77 -4.86 -10.65
N LEU A 52 -5.73 -5.46 -9.93
CA LEU A 52 -5.91 -5.31 -8.49
C LEU A 52 -4.69 -5.70 -7.65
N LYS A 53 -3.97 -6.75 -8.06
CA LYS A 53 -2.75 -7.20 -7.38
C LYS A 53 -1.66 -6.12 -7.40
N MET A 54 -1.51 -5.42 -8.52
CA MET A 54 -0.53 -4.34 -8.65
C MET A 54 -0.99 -3.08 -7.92
N ALA A 55 -2.29 -2.76 -7.96
CA ALA A 55 -2.86 -1.69 -7.16
C ALA A 55 -2.56 -1.89 -5.66
N LEU A 56 -2.86 -3.08 -5.13
CA LEU A 56 -2.62 -3.41 -3.72
C LEU A 56 -1.14 -3.40 -3.35
N PHE A 57 -0.27 -3.94 -4.20
CA PHE A 57 1.17 -3.95 -3.93
C PHE A 57 1.73 -2.52 -3.81
N ARG A 58 1.38 -1.63 -4.75
CA ARG A 58 1.82 -0.23 -4.72
C ARG A 58 1.27 0.52 -3.51
N LEU A 59 0.01 0.29 -3.15
CA LEU A 59 -0.59 0.90 -1.97
C LEU A 59 0.11 0.46 -0.68
N HIS A 60 0.48 -0.82 -0.59
CA HIS A 60 1.24 -1.37 0.54
C HIS A 60 2.62 -0.71 0.67
N GLU A 61 3.34 -0.50 -0.43
CA GLU A 61 4.65 0.19 -0.41
C GLU A 61 4.58 1.59 0.22
N ILE A 62 3.52 2.36 -0.09
CA ILE A 62 3.33 3.70 0.48
C ILE A 62 3.09 3.61 2.00
N ILE A 63 2.22 2.69 2.41
CA ILE A 63 1.86 2.50 3.82
C ILE A 63 3.10 2.05 4.61
N ASP A 64 3.85 1.07 4.11
CA ASP A 64 5.09 0.59 4.73
C ASP A 64 6.14 1.70 4.84
N ALA A 65 6.40 2.44 3.75
CA ALA A 65 7.37 3.53 3.76
C ALA A 65 7.02 4.61 4.80
N ARG A 66 5.72 4.89 4.99
CA ARG A 66 5.23 5.82 6.02
C ARG A 66 5.36 5.23 7.43
N LEU A 67 5.14 3.93 7.62
CA LEU A 67 5.33 3.26 8.90
C LEU A 67 6.81 3.18 9.29
N GLU A 68 7.71 2.86 8.35
CA GLU A 68 9.16 2.84 8.57
C GLU A 68 9.71 4.23 8.93
N ARG A 69 9.23 5.29 8.26
CA ARG A 69 9.55 6.68 8.63
C ARG A 69 9.06 7.05 10.04
N ARG A 70 8.00 6.41 10.54
CA ARG A 70 7.47 6.62 11.90
C ARG A 70 8.20 5.84 12.98
N THR A 71 9.12 4.94 12.64
CA THR A 71 10.05 4.30 13.58
C THR A 71 11.44 4.94 13.54
N PRO A 72 11.65 6.16 14.08
CA PRO A 72 12.99 6.60 14.43
C PRO A 72 13.38 5.90 15.74
N GLY A 73 14.15 4.82 15.65
CA GLY A 73 14.85 4.25 16.81
C GLY A 73 14.51 2.80 17.12
N SER A 74 15.19 1.88 16.44
CA SER A 74 15.61 0.60 17.01
C SER A 74 16.91 0.12 16.34
N SER A 75 17.88 1.03 16.21
CA SER A 75 19.24 0.70 15.76
C SER A 75 20.26 1.65 16.41
N ASN A 76 20.38 1.62 17.74
CA ASN A 76 21.65 1.82 18.45
C ASN A 76 21.41 1.79 19.96
N MET A 77 21.83 0.71 20.64
CA MET A 77 22.46 0.72 21.97
C MET A 77 22.69 -0.74 22.43
N GLN A 78 23.65 -1.40 21.78
CA GLN A 78 24.36 -2.58 22.28
C GLN A 78 25.69 -2.61 21.50
N GLN A 79 26.88 -2.51 22.08
CA GLN A 79 27.36 -2.33 23.45
C GLN A 79 28.72 -1.61 23.32
N GLN A 80 28.93 -0.55 24.09
CA GLN A 80 30.27 -0.26 24.61
C GLN A 80 30.22 -0.61 26.08
N SER A 81 31.00 -1.61 26.48
CA SER A 81 31.44 -1.82 27.85
C SER A 81 32.82 -2.45 27.76
N HIS A 82 33.69 -1.93 28.61
CA HIS A 82 35.15 -1.99 28.57
C HIS A 82 35.73 -3.40 28.65
#